data_AF-A0A2N2Q0N7-F1
#
_entry.id   AF-A0A2N2Q0N7-F1
#
_cell.length_a   1.000
_cell.length_b   1.000
_cell.length_c   1.000
_cell.angle_alpha   90.00
_cell.angle_beta   90.00
_cell.angle_gamma   90.00
#
_symmetry.space_group_name_H-M   'P 1'
#
loop_
_entity.id
_entity.type
_entity.pdbx_description
1 polymer ?
#
loop_
_entity_poly.entity_id
_entity_poly.type
_entity_poly.pdbx_seq_one_letter_code
_entity_poly.pdbx_strand_id
1 'polypeptide(L)'
;TEIAALQGQKIHAIAGIGNPRRFFEQLHDMGLALETHAFPDHHAFRAEDLAFAGDTPVLMTEKDAVKCAAFAMPNWWYLPVDAEVDNALADYVIHKLRK
;
A
#
# COMPACT_ATOMS: atom_id res chain seq x y z
N THR A 1 -3.73 -8.95 10.11
CA THR A 1 -5.13 -8.55 10.37
C THR A 1 -5.89 -8.68 9.08
N GLU A 2 -7.03 -9.36 9.07
CA GLU A 2 -7.85 -9.48 7.86
C GLU A 2 -8.51 -8.15 7.52
N ILE A 3 -8.68 -7.85 6.23
CA ILE A 3 -9.40 -6.67 5.73
C ILE A 3 -10.82 -6.59 6.33
N ALA A 4 -11.43 -7.74 6.64
CA ALA A 4 -12.72 -7.83 7.30
C ALA A 4 -12.78 -7.04 8.62
N ALA A 5 -11.69 -6.99 9.40
CA ALA A 5 -11.64 -6.25 10.66
C ALA A 5 -11.70 -4.72 10.45
N LEU A 6 -11.39 -4.23 9.25
CA LEU A 6 -11.42 -2.82 8.90
C LEU A 6 -12.78 -2.38 8.31
N GLN A 7 -13.67 -3.32 7.98
CA GLN A 7 -14.98 -2.98 7.42
C GLN A 7 -15.83 -2.14 8.40
N GLY A 8 -16.53 -1.15 7.87
CA GLY A 8 -17.37 -0.23 8.65
C GLY A 8 -16.62 0.82 9.46
N GLN A 9 -15.28 0.83 9.43
CA GLN A 9 -14.47 1.87 10.05
C GLN A 9 -14.10 2.94 9.03
N LYS A 10 -13.89 4.18 9.49
CA LYS A 10 -13.22 5.21 8.70
C LYS A 10 -11.73 4.88 8.66
N ILE A 11 -11.14 4.84 7.47
CA ILE A 11 -9.73 4.49 7.27
C ILE A 11 -9.09 5.55 6.38
N HIS A 12 -7.86 5.95 6.69
CA HIS A 12 -7.05 6.74 5.77
C HIS A 12 -6.27 5.82 4.83
N ALA A 13 -6.44 5.99 3.53
CA ALA A 13 -5.61 5.31 2.54
C ALA A 13 -4.53 6.26 2.01
N ILE A 14 -3.26 5.88 2.07
CA ILE A 14 -2.15 6.68 1.52
C ILE A 14 -1.43 5.92 0.41
N ALA A 15 -0.91 6.65 -0.58
CA ALA A 15 -0.09 6.05 -1.63
C ALA A 15 0.90 7.06 -2.24
N GLY A 16 2.19 6.71 -2.23
CA GLY A 16 3.31 7.43 -2.83
C GLY A 16 3.89 6.70 -4.04
N ILE A 17 3.04 6.44 -5.05
CA ILE A 17 3.34 5.69 -6.28
C ILE A 17 2.83 6.46 -7.51
N GLY A 18 3.35 6.15 -8.71
CA GLY A 18 2.99 6.87 -9.94
C GLY A 18 1.50 6.87 -10.35
N ASN A 19 0.68 5.92 -9.88
CA ASN A 19 -0.77 5.93 -10.08
C ASN A 19 -1.52 5.49 -8.81
N PRO A 20 -1.70 6.39 -7.84
CA PRO A 20 -2.31 6.07 -6.55
C PRO A 20 -3.79 5.71 -6.67
N ARG A 21 -4.49 6.20 -7.71
CA ARG A 21 -5.91 5.93 -7.94
C ARG A 21 -6.19 4.43 -8.05
N ARG A 22 -5.36 3.67 -8.76
CA ARG A 22 -5.52 2.21 -8.90
C ARG A 22 -5.53 1.50 -7.55
N PHE A 23 -4.66 1.92 -6.64
CA PHE A 23 -4.61 1.36 -5.29
C PHE A 23 -5.87 1.70 -4.50
N PHE A 24 -6.35 2.95 -4.56
CA PHE A 24 -7.56 3.34 -3.86
C PHE A 24 -8.83 2.67 -4.42
N GLU A 25 -8.94 2.54 -5.74
CA GLU A 25 -10.03 1.81 -6.40
C GLU A 25 -10.06 0.34 -5.95
N GLN A 26 -8.90 -0.32 -5.92
CA GLN A 26 -8.79 -1.70 -5.43
C GLN A 26 -9.27 -1.84 -3.98
N LEU A 27 -8.91 -0.91 -3.09
CA LEU A 27 -9.36 -0.94 -1.69
C LEU A 27 -10.86 -0.64 -1.55
N HIS A 28 -11.39 0.27 -2.37
CA HIS A 28 -12.82 0.55 -2.44
C HIS A 28 -13.62 -0.69 -2.89
N ASP A 29 -13.13 -1.41 -3.90
CA ASP A 29 -13.75 -2.63 -4.43
C ASP A 29 -13.75 -3.78 -3.40
N MET A 30 -12.86 -3.73 -2.40
CA MET A 30 -12.86 -4.61 -1.22
C MET A 30 -13.89 -4.19 -0.16
N GLY A 31 -14.68 -3.14 -0.39
CA GLY A 31 -15.74 -2.66 0.48
C GLY A 31 -15.30 -1.74 1.61
N LEU A 32 -14.13 -1.10 1.49
CA LEU A 32 -13.60 -0.20 2.52
C LEU A 32 -14.08 1.24 2.33
N ALA A 33 -14.39 1.92 3.45
CA ALA A 33 -14.72 3.34 3.48
C ALA A 33 -13.46 4.17 3.73
N LEU A 34 -12.92 4.75 2.66
CA LEU A 34 -11.59 5.37 2.67
C LEU A 34 -11.65 6.88 2.57
N GLU A 35 -10.77 7.55 3.30
CA GLU A 35 -10.31 8.90 2.99
C GLU A 35 -8.93 8.81 2.36
N THR A 36 -8.81 9.19 1.09
CA THR A 36 -7.61 8.93 0.28
C THR A 36 -6.64 10.10 0.25
N HIS A 37 -5.35 9.83 0.41
CA HIS A 37 -4.27 10.81 0.43
C HIS A 37 -3.18 10.38 -0.55
N ALA A 38 -3.09 11.04 -1.69
CA ALA A 38 -2.05 10.80 -2.68
C ALA A 38 -0.79 11.60 -2.33
N PHE A 39 0.37 10.93 -2.40
CA PHE A 39 1.68 11.54 -2.25
C PHE A 39 2.48 11.40 -3.57
N PRO A 40 3.49 12.25 -3.81
CA PRO A 40 4.38 12.07 -4.94
C PRO A 40 5.01 10.68 -4.99
N ASP A 41 5.33 10.19 -6.20
CA ASP A 41 6.12 8.96 -6.29
C ASP A 41 7.46 9.15 -5.60
N HIS A 42 7.95 8.09 -4.97
CA HIS A 42 9.15 8.10 -4.14
C HIS A 42 9.10 9.10 -2.96
N HIS A 43 7.92 9.58 -2.55
CA HIS A 43 7.78 10.46 -1.39
C HIS A 43 8.51 9.87 -0.17
N ALA A 44 9.33 10.69 0.48
CA ALA A 44 10.09 10.35 1.66
C ALA A 44 9.24 10.69 2.90
N PHE A 45 8.39 9.75 3.31
CA PHE A 45 7.45 9.95 4.40
C PHE A 45 8.14 10.30 5.72
N ARG A 46 7.53 11.25 6.43
CA ARG A 46 7.82 11.55 7.84
C ARG A 46 6.57 11.37 8.68
N ALA A 47 6.73 11.24 9.99
CA ALA A 47 5.59 11.06 10.90
C ALA A 47 4.58 12.22 10.80
N GLU A 48 5.08 13.45 10.59
CA GLU A 48 4.25 14.65 10.50
C GLU A 48 3.35 14.65 9.27
N ASP A 49 3.78 14.00 8.18
CA ASP A 49 2.99 13.88 6.95
C ASP A 49 1.67 13.11 7.20
N LEU A 50 1.66 12.23 8.21
CA LEU A 50 0.56 11.33 8.54
C LEU A 50 -0.11 11.68 9.88
N ALA A 51 0.27 12.81 10.50
CA ALA A 51 -0.30 13.26 11.77
C ALA A 51 -1.82 13.52 11.71
N PHE A 52 -2.36 13.76 10.51
CA PHE A 52 -3.81 13.91 10.29
C PHE A 52 -4.61 12.66 10.67
N ALA A 53 -3.98 11.47 10.68
CA ALA A 53 -4.68 10.22 10.95
C ALA A 53 -5.08 10.10 12.43
N GLY A 54 -4.32 10.69 13.35
CA GLY A 54 -4.50 10.47 14.79
C GLY A 54 -4.58 8.98 15.11
N ASP A 55 -5.64 8.55 15.80
CA ASP A 55 -5.89 7.14 16.13
C ASP A 55 -6.63 6.37 15.03
N THR A 56 -6.96 7.02 13.91
CA THR A 56 -7.63 6.39 12.78
C THR A 56 -6.67 5.47 12.03
N PRO A 57 -7.09 4.24 11.66
CA PRO A 57 -6.23 3.33 10.90
C PRO A 57 -5.72 3.94 9.59
N VAL A 58 -4.47 3.62 9.26
CA VAL A 58 -3.86 4.00 7.97
C VAL A 58 -3.59 2.74 7.18
N LEU A 59 -3.98 2.73 5.90
CA LEU A 59 -3.71 1.65 4.95
C LEU A 59 -2.86 2.19 3.80
N MET A 60 -1.77 1.51 3.47
CA MET A 60 -0.81 1.95 2.45
C MET A 60 -0.34 0.82 1.54
N THR A 61 0.44 1.17 0.53
CA THR A 61 1.14 0.16 -0.28
C THR A 61 2.28 -0.45 0.53
N GLU A 62 2.66 -1.70 0.23
CA GLU A 62 3.82 -2.33 0.87
C GLU A 62 5.11 -1.50 0.69
N LYS A 63 5.30 -0.90 -0.50
CA LYS A 63 6.43 0.01 -0.79
C LYS A 63 6.47 1.20 0.16
N ASP A 64 5.32 1.80 0.46
CA ASP A 64 5.25 2.95 1.36
C ASP A 64 5.40 2.54 2.83
N ALA A 65 4.92 1.34 3.21
CA ALA A 65 5.13 0.80 4.55
C ALA A 65 6.61 0.62 4.90
N VAL A 66 7.44 0.20 3.95
CA VAL A 66 8.91 0.14 4.13
C VAL A 66 9.48 1.52 4.47
N LYS A 67 8.96 2.60 3.87
CA LYS A 67 9.41 3.97 4.13
C LYS A 67 8.94 4.49 5.49
N CYS A 68 7.75 4.08 5.92
CA CYS A 68 7.14 4.48 7.20
C CYS A 68 7.60 3.64 8.39
N ALA A 69 8.29 2.52 8.18
CA ALA A 69 8.58 1.50 9.20
C ALA A 69 9.20 2.04 10.49
N ALA A 70 10.03 3.07 10.41
CA ALA A 70 10.72 3.66 11.57
C ALA A 70 9.79 4.40 12.54
N PHE A 71 8.59 4.79 12.11
CA PHE A 71 7.64 5.58 12.91
C PHE A 71 6.19 5.08 12.82
N ALA A 72 5.99 3.89 12.22
CA ALA A 72 4.66 3.33 12.03
C ALA A 72 3.96 3.04 13.37
N MET A 73 2.66 3.30 13.41
CA MET A 73 1.82 3.02 14.57
C MET A 73 1.19 1.62 14.47
N PRO A 74 0.74 1.00 15.59
CA PRO A 74 0.18 -0.36 15.59
C PRO A 74 -1.06 -0.56 14.71
N ASN A 75 -1.78 0.51 14.39
CA ASN A 75 -2.97 0.54 13.53
C ASN A 75 -2.66 0.93 12.08
N TRP A 76 -1.38 0.95 11.69
CA TRP A 76 -0.95 1.20 10.33
C TRP A 76 -0.68 -0.13 9.62
N TRP A 77 -1.32 -0.30 8.48
CA TRP A 77 -1.35 -1.53 7.72
C TRP A 77 -0.93 -1.28 6.28
N TYR A 78 -0.53 -2.34 5.61
CA TYR A 78 -0.33 -2.34 4.17
C TYR A 78 -1.09 -3.48 3.51
N LEU A 79 -1.41 -3.29 2.24
CA LEU A 79 -1.96 -4.36 1.41
C LEU A 79 -0.79 -5.12 0.76
N PRO A 80 -0.50 -6.37 1.17
CA PRO A 80 0.47 -7.20 0.46
C PRO A 80 -0.06 -7.53 -0.94
N VAL A 81 0.85 -7.59 -1.92
CA VAL A 81 0.53 -7.98 -3.30
C VAL A 81 1.52 -9.03 -3.74
N ASP A 82 1.01 -10.23 -4.01
CA ASP A 82 1.79 -11.31 -4.59
C ASP A 82 1.65 -11.27 -6.12
N ALA A 83 2.79 -11.38 -6.81
CA ALA A 83 2.81 -11.52 -8.26
C ALA A 83 2.96 -13.00 -8.62
N GLU A 84 1.98 -13.56 -9.33
CA GLU A 84 2.10 -14.89 -9.93
C GLU A 84 2.70 -14.76 -11.33
N VAL A 85 3.81 -15.45 -11.55
CA VAL A 85 4.52 -15.45 -12.84
C VAL A 85 4.50 -16.87 -13.39
N ASP A 86 4.15 -17.01 -14.68
CA ASP A 86 4.26 -18.27 -15.39
C ASP A 86 5.73 -18.74 -15.41
N ASN A 87 5.98 -19.97 -14.97
CA ASN A 87 7.30 -20.58 -14.94
C ASN A 87 8.00 -20.54 -16.31
N ALA A 88 7.28 -20.75 -17.41
CA ALA A 88 7.85 -20.71 -18.75
C ALA A 88 8.35 -19.30 -19.12
N LEU A 89 7.63 -18.26 -18.70
CA LEU A 89 8.05 -16.88 -18.88
C LEU A 89 9.27 -16.57 -17.99
N ALA A 90 9.27 -17.01 -16.74
CA ALA A 90 10.38 -16.81 -15.82
C ALA A 90 11.68 -17.45 -16.35
N ASP A 91 11.60 -18.70 -16.80
CA ASP A 91 12.73 -19.43 -17.39
C ASP A 91 13.27 -18.73 -18.64
N TYR A 92 12.37 -18.24 -19.51
CA TYR A 92 12.75 -17.48 -20.69
C TYR A 92 13.50 -16.19 -20.34
N VAL A 93 13.01 -15.41 -19.38
CA VAL A 93 13.66 -14.18 -18.93
C VAL A 93 15.04 -14.48 -18.33
N ILE A 94 15.15 -15.49 -17.46
CA ILE A 94 16.42 -15.91 -16.85
C ILE A 94 17.43 -16.31 -17.93
N HIS A 95 17.00 -17.08 -18.93
CA HIS A 95 17.87 -17.48 -20.04
C HIS A 95 18.40 -16.26 -20.83
N LYS A 96 17.58 -15.24 -21.05
CA LYS A 96 17.99 -14.01 -21.77
C LYS A 96 18.94 -13.13 -20.96
N LEU A 97 18.81 -13.10 -19.64
CA LEU A 97 19.64 -12.29 -18.74
C LEU A 97 21.02 -12.90 -18.47
N ARG A 98 21.21 -14.20 -18.71
CA ARG A 98 22.49 -14.91 -18.54
C ARG A 98 23.44 -14.80 -19.75
N LYS A 99 23.22 -13.81 -20.63
CA LYS A 99 24.11 -13.53 -21.77
C LYS A 99 25.26 -12.61 -21.39
#